data_AF-A0A1F7Q7V4-F1
#
_entry.id   AF-A0A1F7Q7V4-F1
#
_cell.length_a   1.000
_cell.length_b   1.000
_cell.length_c   1.000
_cell.angle_alpha   90.00
_cell.angle_beta   90.00
_cell.angle_gamma   90.00
#
_symmetry.space_group_name_H-M   'P 1'
#
loop_
_entity.id
_entity.type
_entity.pdbx_description
1 polymer ?
#
loop_
_entity_poly.entity_id
_entity_poly.type
_entity_poly.pdbx_seq_one_letter_code
_entity_poly.pdbx_strand_id
1 'polypeptide(L)' 'MTLDEVRARMRAAGVEIPEDRLELVRRLLTDALGPIRALDARAAKALEPAVRFDAAAPRDVDGG' A
#
# COMPACT_ATOMS: atom_id res chain seq x y z
N MET A 1 -8.62 12.11 3.82
CA MET A 1 -8.05 11.77 2.50
C MET A 1 -8.89 12.45 1.43
N THR A 2 -8.28 13.01 0.38
CA THR A 2 -8.99 13.72 -0.71
C THR A 2 -9.27 12.79 -1.90
N LEU A 3 -10.16 13.20 -2.82
CA LEU A 3 -10.43 12.46 -4.06
C LEU A 3 -9.20 12.34 -4.96
N ASP A 4 -8.38 13.39 -5.05
CA ASP A 4 -7.12 13.34 -5.82
C ASP A 4 -6.13 12.33 -5.25
N GLU A 5 -6.10 12.19 -3.92
CA GLU A 5 -5.31 11.14 -3.25
C GLU A 5 -5.82 9.73 -3.56
N VAL A 6 -7.13 9.54 -3.76
CA VAL A 6 -7.72 8.27 -4.19
C VAL A 6 -7.28 7.95 -5.61
N ARG A 7 -7.42 8.91 -6.54
CA ARG A 7 -7.01 8.75 -7.94
C ARG A 7 -5.51 8.45 -8.08
N ALA A 8 -4.67 9.11 -7.28
CA ALA A 8 -3.23 8.84 -7.27
C ALA A 8 -2.92 7.41 -6.84
N ARG A 9 -3.61 6.90 -5.80
CA ARG A 9 -3.45 5.52 -5.32
C ARG A 9 -3.98 4.49 -6.30
N MET A 10 -5.09 4.77 -6.97
CA MET A 10 -5.61 3.93 -8.04
C MET A 10 -4.58 3.73 -9.15
N ARG A 11 -3.95 4.83 -9.61
CA ARG A 11 -2.87 4.76 -10.62
C ARG A 11 -1.68 3.95 -10.12
N ALA A 12 -1.26 4.16 -8.87
CA ALA A 12 -0.14 3.43 -8.29
C ALA A 12 -0.42 1.93 -8.11
N ALA A 13 -1.68 1.56 -7.86
CA ALA A 13 -2.11 0.17 -7.69
C ALA A 13 -2.53 -0.50 -9.01
N GLY A 14 -2.63 0.25 -10.11
CA GLY A 14 -3.15 -0.25 -11.39
C GLY A 14 -4.62 -0.66 -11.33
N VAL A 15 -5.41 -0.04 -10.46
CA VAL A 15 -6.84 -0.39 -10.26
C VAL A 15 -7.71 0.67 -10.92
N GLU A 16 -8.62 0.23 -11.79
CA GLU A 16 -9.65 1.08 -12.36
C GLU A 16 -10.91 1.06 -11.49
N ILE A 17 -11.33 2.24 -11.02
CA ILE A 17 -12.53 2.43 -10.21
C ILE A 17 -13.41 3.43 -10.95
N PRO A 18 -14.69 3.09 -11.21
CA PRO A 18 -15.65 4.01 -11.81
C PRO A 18 -15.77 5.33 -11.03
N GLU A 19 -15.88 6.46 -11.74
CA GLU A 19 -15.90 7.80 -11.12
C GLU A 19 -17.09 8.01 -10.18
N ASP A 20 -18.25 7.44 -10.50
CA ASP A 20 -19.46 7.43 -9.66
C ASP A 20 -19.24 6.75 -8.29
N ARG A 21 -18.20 5.91 -8.18
CA ARG A 21 -17.86 5.19 -6.94
C ARG A 21 -16.72 5.82 -6.16
N LEU A 22 -16.07 6.86 -6.68
CA LEU A 22 -14.89 7.45 -6.04
C LEU A 22 -15.17 8.00 -4.64
N GLU A 23 -16.34 8.59 -4.41
CA GLU A 23 -16.69 9.09 -3.09
C GLU A 23 -16.92 7.96 -2.07
N LEU A 24 -17.54 6.86 -2.50
CA LEU A 24 -17.70 5.67 -1.66
C LEU A 24 -16.33 5.12 -1.25
N VAL A 25 -15.40 5.02 -2.22
CA VAL A 25 -14.05 4.53 -1.96
C VAL A 25 -13.26 5.49 -1.08
N ARG A 26 -13.38 6.81 -1.27
CA ARG A 26 -12.75 7.80 -0.39
C ARG A 26 -13.19 7.63 1.05
N ARG A 27 -14.49 7.44 1.28
CA ARG A 27 -15.05 7.23 2.61
C ARG A 27 -14.57 5.93 3.22
N LEU A 28 -14.65 4.82 2.46
CA LEU A 28 -14.14 3.52 2.87
C LEU A 28 -12.68 3.57 3.31
N LEU A 29 -11.81 4.18 2.50
CA LEU A 29 -10.38 4.29 2.82
C LEU A 29 -10.12 5.22 4.00
N THR A 30 -10.92 6.28 4.17
CA THR A 30 -10.80 7.17 5.33
C THR A 30 -11.15 6.43 6.62
N ASP A 31 -12.24 5.68 6.60
CA ASP A 31 -12.72 4.93 7.77
C ASP A 31 -11.79 3.75 8.10
N ALA A 32 -11.39 2.98 7.09
CA ALA A 32 -10.53 1.81 7.25
C ALA A 32 -9.10 2.16 7.68
N LEU A 33 -8.55 3.28 7.19
CA LEU A 33 -7.19 3.72 7.56
C LEU A 33 -7.17 4.55 8.84
N GLY A 34 -8.31 5.00 9.35
CA GLY A 34 -8.41 5.78 10.60
C GLY A 34 -7.63 5.15 11.76
N PRO A 35 -7.87 3.86 12.08
CA PRO A 35 -7.15 3.16 13.15
C PRO A 35 -5.64 3.05 12.91
N ILE A 36 -5.22 2.82 11.67
CA ILE A 36 -3.79 2.69 11.31
C ILE A 36 -3.08 4.04 11.42
N ARG A 37 -3.74 5.13 11.01
CA ARG A 37 -3.20 6.50 11.14
C ARG A 37 -3.14 6.98 12.59
N ALA A 38 -4.03 6.47 13.44
CA ALA A 38 -4.01 6.72 14.88
C ALA A 38 -2.88 5.97 15.59
N LEU A 39 -2.33 4.93 14.96
CA LEU A 39 -1.12 4.25 15.43
C LEU A 39 0.07 5.19 15.20
N ASP A 40 0.59 5.78 16.28
CA ASP A 40 1.82 6.57 16.19
C ASP A 40 3.01 5.63 15.90
N ALA A 41 3.46 5.65 14.65
CA ALA A 41 4.60 4.86 14.20
C ALA A 41 5.89 5.17 14.99
N ARG A 42 5.99 6.33 15.65
CA ARG A 42 7.14 6.67 16.52
C ARG A 42 7.07 6.03 17.89
N ALA A 43 5.87 5.66 18.35
CA ALA A 43 5.68 4.88 19.57
C ALA A 43 5.76 3.37 19.34
N ALA A 44 5.74 2.93 18.06
CA ALA A 44 5.93 1.54 17.71
C ALA A 44 7.39 1.12 17.99
N LYS A 45 7.55 0.06 18.80
CA LYS A 45 8.85 -0.55 19.06
C LYS A 45 9.50 -0.92 17.72
N ALA A 46 10.73 -0.46 17.49
CA ALA A 46 11.51 -0.86 16.34
C ALA A 46 11.66 -2.39 16.35
N LEU A 47 11.00 -3.03 15.39
CA LEU A 47 11.12 -4.45 15.12
C LEU A 47 11.81 -4.57 13.77
N GLU A 48 12.79 -5.46 13.67
CA GLU A 48 13.37 -5.80 12.38
C GLU A 48 12.25 -6.25 11.43
N PRO A 49 12.21 -5.74 10.18
CA PRO A 49 11.20 -6.14 9.22
C PRO A 49 11.32 -7.64 8.97
N ALA A 50 10.17 -8.32 8.85
CA ALA A 50 10.16 -9.74 8.52
C ALA A 50 10.97 -9.99 7.24
N VAL A 51 11.95 -10.89 7.32
CA VAL A 51 12.80 -11.29 6.18
C VAL A 51 11.88 -11.78 5.06
N ARG A 52 11.95 -11.12 3.90
CA ARG A 52 11.26 -11.56 2.69
C ARG A 52 12.26 -12.34 1.85
N PHE A 53 11.96 -13.61 1.60
CA PHE A 53 12.68 -14.39 0.59
C PHE A 53 12.16 -13.97 -0.79
N ASP A 54 13.07 -13.51 -1.65
CA ASP A 54 12.74 -13.20 -3.04
C ASP A 54 12.79 -14.50 -3.85
N ALA A 55 11.61 -15.02 -4.22
CA ALA A 55 11.50 -16.23 -5.05
C ALA A 55 11.83 -15.98 -6.54
N ALA A 56 12.04 -14.72 -6.94
CA ALA A 56 12.28 -14.33 -8.32
C ALA A 56 13.76 -14.03 -8.63
N ALA A 57 14.70 -14.29 -7.72
CA ALA A 57 16.11 -14.10 -8.01
C ALA A 57 16.55 -15.04 -9.16
N PRO A 58 17.06 -14.50 -10.29
CA PRO A 58 17.63 -15.34 -11.34
C PRO A 58 18.86 -16.06 -10.75
N ARG A 59 18.95 -17.37 -10.98
CA ARG A 59 20.17 -18.11 -10.69
C ARG A 59 21.24 -17.58 -11.64
N ASP A 60 22.24 -16.89 -11.10
CA ASP A 60 23.48 -16.62 -11.82
C ASP A 60 24.00 -17.98 -12.31
N VAL A 61 23.98 -18.15 -13.64
CA VAL A 61 24.63 -19.26 -14.30
C VAL A 61 26.12 -18.95 -14.27
N ASP A 62 26.81 -19.49 -13.26
CA ASP A 62 28.27 -19.53 -13.25
C ASP A 62 28.74 -20.23 -14.54
N GLY A 63 29.45 -19.47 -15.37
CA GLY A 63 30.12 -19.92 -16.58
C GLY A 63 31.30 -20.83 -16.23
N GLY A 64 31.46 -21.89 -17.02
CA GLY A 64 32.63 -22.79 -17.00
C GLY A 64 33.81 -22.28 -17.83
#